data_AF-A0A941YG28-F1
#
_entry.id   AF-A0A941YG28-F1
#
_cell.length_a   1.000
_cell.length_b   1.000
_cell.length_c   1.000
_cell.angle_alpha   90.00
_cell.angle_beta   90.00
_cell.angle_gamma   90.00
#
_symmetry.space_group_name_H-M   'P 1'
#
loop_
_entity.id
_entity.type
_entity.pdbx_description
1 polymer ?
#
loop_
_entity_poly.entity_id
_entity_poly.type
_entity_poly.pdbx_seq_one_letter_code
_entity_poly.pdbx_strand_id
1 'polypeptide(L)'
;MSSHGVIQIGEITSKLTWLMTPIGLLIDEVNLQGGPLDIDTDDLDKSHGKLSFEAIIRNQSVAVFLEKLQPGGLTNFQVSIQPTGLHIQAVKTVIVPIPATAHAILKLDSPEEISVELVSAEALGAGLKNMVANQIAQINPIVKSDMFPIPVRFKEVIHGDGQVTVIGEGDLSAT
;
A
#
# COMPACT_ATOMS: atom_id res chain seq x y z
N MET A 1 -33.06 1.84 -39.34
CA MET A 1 -31.93 0.99 -38.91
C MET A 1 -30.97 1.92 -38.19
N SER A 2 -30.99 1.90 -36.85
CA SER A 2 -30.07 2.70 -36.05
C SER A 2 -28.71 2.00 -36.07
N SER A 3 -27.71 2.66 -36.64
CA SER A 3 -26.32 2.20 -36.60
C SER A 3 -25.83 2.30 -35.16
N HIS A 4 -25.68 1.15 -34.49
CA HIS A 4 -25.00 1.08 -33.21
C HIS A 4 -23.53 1.43 -33.46
N GLY A 5 -23.06 2.52 -32.86
CA GLY A 5 -21.67 2.92 -32.92
C GLY A 5 -20.91 2.28 -31.77
N VAL A 6 -19.85 1.54 -32.05
CA VAL A 6 -18.85 1.20 -31.03
C VAL A 6 -17.65 2.09 -31.30
N ILE A 7 -17.28 2.90 -30.31
CA ILE A 7 -16.05 3.69 -30.36
C ILE A 7 -14.98 2.94 -29.59
N GLN A 8 -13.87 2.62 -30.25
CA GLN A 8 -12.72 2.05 -29.58
C GLN A 8 -11.82 3.19 -29.09
N ILE A 9 -11.66 3.30 -27.78
CA ILE A 9 -10.59 4.09 -27.18
C ILE A 9 -9.34 3.20 -27.10
N GLY A 10 -8.19 3.78 -27.43
CA GLY A 10 -6.89 3.10 -27.31
C GLY A 10 -6.52 2.78 -25.86
N GLU A 11 -5.27 2.38 -25.65
CA GLU A 11 -4.75 2.05 -24.32
C GLU A 11 -4.87 3.23 -23.35
N ILE A 12 -5.32 2.94 -22.13
CA ILE A 12 -5.43 3.92 -21.06
C ILE A 12 -4.26 3.71 -20.12
N THR A 13 -3.48 4.76 -19.89
CA THR A 13 -2.45 4.77 -18.85
C THR A 13 -2.66 5.95 -17.93
N SER A 14 -2.57 5.71 -16.63
CA SER A 14 -2.66 6.75 -15.62
C SER A 14 -1.62 6.52 -14.53
N LYS A 15 -1.07 7.61 -14.02
CA LYS A 15 -0.10 7.60 -12.92
C LYS A 15 -0.52 8.63 -11.89
N LEU A 16 -0.74 8.16 -10.66
CA LEU A 16 -0.94 9.01 -9.49
C LEU A 16 0.33 8.95 -8.64
N THR A 17 0.75 10.08 -8.11
CA THR A 17 1.93 10.17 -7.23
C THR A 17 1.54 10.78 -5.90
N TRP A 18 2.19 10.32 -4.83
CA TRP A 18 2.03 10.86 -3.48
C TRP A 18 0.59 10.76 -2.94
N LEU A 19 -0.01 9.58 -3.08
CA LEU A 19 -1.33 9.30 -2.51
C LEU A 19 -1.17 9.00 -1.01
N MET A 20 -1.75 9.85 -0.15
CA MET A 20 -1.72 9.66 1.29
C MET A 20 -2.94 8.87 1.75
N THR A 21 -2.72 7.77 2.46
CA THR A 21 -3.81 7.00 3.09
C THR A 21 -4.40 7.77 4.28
N PRO A 22 -5.63 7.46 4.72
CA PRO A 22 -6.24 8.09 5.89
C PRO A 22 -5.41 7.99 7.18
N ILE A 23 -4.61 6.92 7.33
CA ILE A 23 -3.73 6.75 8.48
C ILE A 23 -2.39 7.51 8.33
N GLY A 24 -2.14 8.12 7.18
CA GLY A 24 -0.96 8.95 6.91
C GLY A 24 0.21 8.22 6.27
N LEU A 25 0.03 6.97 5.81
CA LEU A 25 1.03 6.28 4.99
C LEU A 25 1.04 6.89 3.58
N LEU A 26 2.21 7.17 3.05
CA LEU A 26 2.36 7.67 1.69
C LEU A 26 2.56 6.49 0.73
N ILE A 27 1.67 6.37 -0.25
CA ILE A 27 1.85 5.54 -1.43
C ILE A 27 2.51 6.43 -2.48
N ASP A 28 3.75 6.10 -2.83
CA ASP A 28 4.60 6.94 -3.66
C ASP A 28 4.04 7.06 -5.08
N GLU A 29 3.63 5.94 -5.66
CA GLU A 29 3.15 5.85 -7.03
C GLU A 29 2.02 4.84 -7.15
N VAL A 30 1.03 5.13 -7.98
CA VAL A 30 -0.01 4.21 -8.40
C VAL A 30 -0.08 4.28 -9.92
N ASN A 31 0.19 3.15 -10.58
CA ASN A 31 0.10 2.99 -12.02
C ASN A 31 -1.15 2.19 -12.35
N LEU A 32 -1.91 2.70 -13.32
CA LEU A 32 -3.07 2.03 -13.89
C LEU A 32 -2.84 1.87 -15.39
N GLN A 33 -3.01 0.66 -15.92
CA GLN A 33 -2.91 0.42 -17.35
C GLN A 33 -4.06 -0.45 -17.84
N GLY A 34 -4.80 0.05 -18.83
CA GLY A 34 -5.91 -0.64 -19.46
C GLY A 34 -5.60 -0.93 -20.92
N GLY A 35 -6.12 -2.06 -21.39
CA GLY A 35 -6.24 -2.30 -22.83
C GLY A 35 -7.25 -1.33 -23.48
N PRO A 36 -7.50 -1.51 -24.79
CA PRO A 36 -8.53 -0.76 -25.49
C PRO A 36 -9.88 -0.86 -24.80
N LEU A 37 -10.57 0.27 -24.67
CA LEU A 37 -11.91 0.34 -24.08
C LEU A 37 -12.92 0.42 -25.22
N ASP A 38 -13.82 -0.56 -25.29
CA ASP A 38 -14.97 -0.50 -26.19
C ASP A 38 -16.06 0.34 -25.50
N ILE A 39 -16.35 1.52 -26.06
CA ILE A 39 -17.45 2.37 -25.62
C ILE A 39 -18.65 2.12 -26.52
N ASP A 40 -19.76 1.72 -25.90
CA ASP A 40 -21.06 1.69 -26.55
C ASP A 40 -21.61 3.12 -26.60
N THR A 41 -21.79 3.67 -27.81
CA THR A 41 -22.30 5.05 -27.96
C THR A 41 -23.76 5.19 -27.58
N ASP A 42 -24.52 4.08 -27.58
CA ASP A 42 -25.93 4.08 -27.22
C ASP A 42 -26.12 3.96 -25.70
N ASP A 43 -25.08 3.56 -24.96
CA ASP A 43 -25.08 3.39 -23.51
C ASP A 43 -23.67 3.62 -22.93
N LEU A 44 -23.28 4.91 -22.87
CA LEU A 44 -21.95 5.33 -22.38
C LEU A 44 -21.66 4.83 -20.95
N ASP A 45 -22.70 4.58 -20.15
CA ASP A 45 -22.63 4.12 -18.77
C ASP A 45 -22.24 2.63 -18.65
N LYS A 46 -22.25 1.86 -19.76
CA LYS A 46 -21.82 0.45 -19.81
C LYS A 46 -20.39 0.25 -20.29
N SER A 47 -19.59 1.30 -20.34
CA SER A 47 -18.17 1.17 -20.63
C SER A 47 -17.52 0.36 -19.50
N HIS A 48 -17.02 -0.83 -19.83
CA HIS A 48 -16.36 -1.73 -18.88
C HIS A 48 -14.94 -2.02 -19.36
N GLY A 49 -13.95 -1.79 -18.49
CA GLY A 49 -12.55 -2.02 -18.81
C GLY A 49 -11.76 -2.51 -17.61
N LYS A 50 -11.07 -3.64 -17.77
CA LYS A 50 -10.11 -4.10 -16.77
C LYS A 50 -8.82 -3.31 -16.85
N LEU A 51 -8.36 -2.83 -15.72
CA LEU A 51 -7.08 -2.17 -15.55
C LEU A 51 -6.13 -3.09 -14.79
N SER A 52 -4.87 -3.16 -15.19
CA SER A 52 -3.80 -3.55 -14.29
C SER A 52 -3.56 -2.44 -13.28
N PHE A 53 -3.31 -2.82 -12.04
CA PHE A 53 -3.03 -1.91 -10.94
C PHE A 53 -1.68 -2.25 -10.33
N GLU A 54 -0.87 -1.23 -10.11
CA GLU A 54 0.39 -1.34 -9.38
C GLU A 54 0.52 -0.14 -8.43
N ALA A 55 0.74 -0.38 -7.15
CA ALA A 55 1.07 0.66 -6.18
C ALA A 55 2.44 0.42 -5.55
N ILE A 56 3.24 1.48 -5.43
CA ILE A 56 4.62 1.44 -4.94
C ILE A 56 4.70 2.22 -3.63
N ILE A 57 5.28 1.59 -2.60
CA ILE A 57 5.57 2.20 -1.30
C ILE A 57 7.07 2.06 -1.04
N ARG A 58 7.79 3.17 -0.99
CA ARG A 58 9.25 3.19 -0.78
C ARG A 58 9.60 3.21 0.70
N ASN A 59 10.80 2.72 1.01
CA ASN A 59 11.31 2.68 2.38
C ASN A 59 11.27 4.03 3.09
N GLN A 60 11.54 5.14 2.38
CA GLN A 60 11.47 6.48 2.94
C GLN A 60 10.05 6.85 3.38
N SER A 61 9.04 6.50 2.60
CA SER A 61 7.63 6.75 2.91
C SER A 61 7.20 6.00 4.17
N VAL A 62 7.64 4.75 4.32
CA VAL A 62 7.42 3.95 5.53
C VAL A 62 8.12 4.59 6.74
N ALA A 63 9.38 5.02 6.59
CA ALA A 63 10.13 5.66 7.68
C ALA A 63 9.44 6.95 8.16
N VAL A 64 9.00 7.81 7.22
CA VAL A 64 8.26 9.04 7.54
C VAL A 64 6.93 8.73 8.23
N PHE A 65 6.22 7.70 7.78
CA PHE A 65 4.99 7.26 8.43
C PHE A 65 5.22 6.81 9.87
N LEU A 66 6.23 5.97 10.10
CA LEU A 66 6.58 5.48 11.45
C LEU A 66 7.07 6.60 12.37
N GLU A 67 7.82 7.57 11.85
CA GLU A 67 8.28 8.73 12.62
C GLU A 67 7.14 9.63 13.08
N LYS A 68 6.05 9.72 12.29
CA LYS A 68 4.83 10.43 12.70
C LYS A 68 4.01 9.63 13.71
N LEU A 69 3.92 8.31 13.52
CA LEU A 69 3.14 7.43 14.41
C LEU A 69 3.82 7.23 15.78
N GLN A 70 5.15 7.22 15.81
CA GLN A 70 5.99 6.96 16.98
C GLN A 70 5.54 5.75 17.81
N PRO A 71 5.39 4.56 17.20
CA PRO A 71 4.88 3.39 17.89
C PRO A 71 5.69 3.09 19.16
N GLY A 72 5.05 3.24 20.32
CA GLY A 72 5.62 2.89 21.62
C GLY A 72 6.69 3.85 22.10
N GLY A 73 6.66 5.08 21.56
CA GLY A 73 7.64 6.13 21.79
C GLY A 73 8.98 5.89 21.07
N LEU A 74 8.98 5.04 20.04
CA LEU A 74 10.15 4.84 19.18
C LEU A 74 10.32 6.02 18.22
N THR A 75 11.57 6.35 17.90
CA THR A 75 11.99 7.47 17.05
C THR A 75 13.22 7.08 16.24
N ASN A 76 13.64 7.93 15.30
CA ASN A 76 14.81 7.73 14.44
C ASN A 76 14.70 6.45 13.60
N PHE A 77 13.52 6.27 12.97
CA PHE A 77 13.27 5.07 12.18
C PHE A 77 14.17 5.02 10.93
N GLN A 78 14.85 3.89 10.77
CA GLN A 78 15.54 3.51 9.55
C GLN A 78 14.87 2.25 9.01
N VAL A 79 14.36 2.33 7.78
CA VAL A 79 13.64 1.24 7.13
C VAL A 79 14.43 0.77 5.91
N SER A 80 14.66 -0.54 5.85
CA SER A 80 15.17 -1.23 4.68
C SER A 80 14.12 -2.25 4.24
N ILE A 81 13.74 -2.21 2.97
CA ILE A 81 12.81 -3.18 2.39
C ILE A 81 13.62 -4.17 1.57
N GLN A 82 13.51 -5.44 1.93
CA GLN A 82 14.22 -6.56 1.35
C GLN A 82 13.20 -7.62 0.91
N PRO A 83 13.59 -8.64 0.12
CA PRO A 83 12.67 -9.71 -0.29
C PRO A 83 11.98 -10.45 0.85
N THR A 84 12.56 -10.44 2.06
CA THR A 84 11.98 -11.06 3.25
C THR A 84 11.03 -10.14 4.02
N GLY A 85 10.90 -8.86 3.64
CA GLY A 85 10.05 -7.87 4.30
C GLY A 85 10.77 -6.59 4.71
N LEU A 86 10.22 -5.95 5.74
CA LEU A 86 10.61 -4.67 6.26
C LEU A 86 11.52 -4.87 7.47
N HIS A 87 12.77 -4.45 7.33
CA HIS A 87 13.75 -4.41 8.40
C HIS A 87 13.78 -2.99 8.96
N ILE A 88 13.35 -2.86 10.21
CA ILE A 88 13.13 -1.58 10.86
C ILE A 88 14.11 -1.46 12.02
N GLN A 89 14.86 -0.38 12.06
CA GLN A 89 15.68 0.00 13.19
C GLN A 89 15.13 1.30 13.77
N ALA A 90 15.10 1.40 15.09
CA ALA A 90 14.61 2.60 15.79
C ALA A 90 15.28 2.73 17.16
N VAL A 91 15.02 3.84 17.83
CA VAL A 91 15.54 4.13 19.17
C VAL A 91 14.39 4.49 20.11
N LYS A 92 14.37 3.89 21.30
CA LYS A 92 13.52 4.31 22.40
C LYS A 92 14.31 5.21 23.34
N THR A 93 13.88 6.45 23.50
CA THR A 93 14.54 7.42 24.38
C THR A 93 13.76 7.54 25.68
N VAL A 94 14.34 7.10 26.80
CA VAL A 94 13.78 7.30 28.14
C VAL A 94 14.74 8.17 28.97
N ILE A 95 15.88 7.59 29.36
CA ILE A 95 17.01 8.30 30.00
C ILE A 95 18.29 8.02 29.20
N VAL A 96 18.45 6.77 28.74
CA VAL A 96 19.50 6.33 27.84
C VAL A 96 18.84 5.82 26.55
N PRO A 97 19.37 6.14 25.36
CA PRO A 97 18.82 5.64 24.09
C PRO A 97 19.01 4.12 23.99
N ILE A 98 17.89 3.40 23.82
CA ILE A 98 17.88 1.95 23.66
C ILE A 98 17.60 1.62 22.19
N PRO A 99 18.54 0.99 21.46
CA PRO A 99 18.28 0.55 20.10
C PRO A 99 17.26 -0.59 20.09
N ALA A 100 16.39 -0.56 19.08
CA ALA A 100 15.41 -1.58 18.82
C ALA A 100 15.45 -1.97 17.34
N THR A 101 15.26 -3.25 17.06
CA THR A 101 15.11 -3.78 15.71
C THR A 101 13.79 -4.54 15.60
N ALA A 102 13.17 -4.48 14.43
CA ALA A 102 11.96 -5.21 14.13
C ALA A 102 11.98 -5.71 12.69
N HIS A 103 11.40 -6.88 12.49
CA HIS A 103 11.12 -7.45 11.18
C HIS A 103 9.61 -7.57 11.02
N ALA A 104 9.08 -6.95 9.98
CA ALA A 104 7.67 -6.99 9.64
C ALA A 104 7.48 -7.34 8.15
N ILE A 105 6.30 -7.79 7.78
CA ILE A 105 5.91 -8.01 6.37
C ILE A 105 4.61 -7.27 6.09
N LEU A 106 4.49 -6.73 4.88
CA LEU A 106 3.18 -6.34 4.36
C LEU A 106 2.56 -7.57 3.71
N LYS A 107 1.32 -7.89 4.06
CA LYS A 107 0.61 -9.06 3.52
C LYS A 107 -0.79 -8.70 3.08
N LEU A 108 -1.30 -9.50 2.16
CA LEU A 108 -2.67 -9.46 1.72
C LEU A 108 -3.53 -10.28 2.70
N ASP A 109 -4.41 -9.62 3.46
CA ASP A 109 -5.38 -10.32 4.32
C ASP A 109 -6.64 -10.70 3.53
N SER A 110 -7.03 -9.83 2.59
CA SER A 110 -8.12 -10.07 1.64
C SER A 110 -7.82 -9.32 0.33
N PRO A 111 -8.54 -9.58 -0.78
CA PRO A 111 -8.38 -8.81 -2.01
C PRO A 111 -8.60 -7.30 -1.89
N GLU A 112 -9.07 -6.81 -0.74
CA GLU A 112 -9.41 -5.40 -0.50
C GLU A 112 -8.52 -4.76 0.58
N GLU A 113 -7.72 -5.56 1.31
CA GLU A 113 -7.01 -5.09 2.50
C GLU A 113 -5.58 -5.61 2.58
N ILE A 114 -4.65 -4.70 2.84
CA ILE A 114 -3.24 -5.00 3.11
C ILE A 114 -2.94 -4.60 4.55
N SER A 115 -2.31 -5.51 5.27
CA SER A 115 -1.95 -5.34 6.67
C SER A 115 -0.46 -5.52 6.86
N VAL A 116 0.04 -5.00 7.99
CA VAL A 116 1.39 -5.26 8.47
C VAL A 116 1.34 -6.39 9.48
N GLU A 117 2.21 -7.38 9.32
CA GLU A 117 2.43 -8.44 10.29
C GLU A 117 3.82 -8.29 10.91
N LEU A 118 3.88 -8.27 12.24
CA LEU A 118 5.13 -8.28 12.98
C LEU A 118 5.68 -9.70 13.07
N VAL A 119 6.81 -9.97 12.43
CA VAL A 119 7.50 -11.27 12.50
C VAL A 119 8.34 -11.35 13.78
N SER A 120 9.18 -10.34 14.01
CA SER A 120 10.03 -10.27 15.20
C SER A 120 10.27 -8.83 15.64
N ALA A 121 10.59 -8.66 16.92
CA ALA A 121 11.04 -7.39 17.49
C ALA A 121 11.97 -7.68 18.65
N GLU A 122 13.12 -7.00 18.66
CA GLU A 122 14.19 -7.16 19.64
C GLU A 122 14.59 -5.79 20.19
N ALA A 123 14.74 -5.72 21.51
CA ALA A 123 15.35 -4.60 22.21
C ALA A 123 15.87 -5.06 23.57
N LEU A 124 16.76 -4.26 24.17
CA LEU A 124 17.23 -4.47 25.53
C LEU A 124 16.09 -4.12 26.51
N GLY A 125 15.22 -5.10 26.78
CA GLY A 125 14.11 -4.98 27.73
C GLY A 125 12.93 -5.89 27.35
N ALA A 126 12.41 -6.65 28.32
CA ALA A 126 11.23 -7.48 28.12
C ALA A 126 9.99 -6.60 27.83
N GLY A 127 9.21 -6.93 26.80
CA GLY A 127 7.89 -6.34 26.54
C GLY A 127 7.76 -5.46 25.29
N LEU A 128 8.84 -5.13 24.57
CA LEU A 128 8.75 -4.32 23.34
C LEU A 128 7.87 -5.00 22.27
N LYS A 129 8.05 -6.31 22.07
CA LYS A 129 7.32 -7.08 21.04
C LYS A 129 5.80 -6.95 21.18
N ASN A 130 5.26 -7.13 22.39
CA ASN A 130 3.81 -7.05 22.62
C ASN A 130 3.28 -5.64 22.43
N MET A 131 4.03 -4.62 22.86
CA MET A 131 3.65 -3.23 22.67
C MET A 131 3.59 -2.84 21.19
N VAL A 132 4.61 -3.20 20.41
CA VAL A 132 4.66 -2.93 18.97
C VAL A 132 3.57 -3.73 18.23
N ALA A 133 3.37 -5.00 18.60
CA ALA A 133 2.30 -5.83 18.02
C ALA A 133 0.91 -5.23 18.26
N ASN A 134 0.63 -4.72 19.46
CA ASN A 134 -0.65 -4.09 19.78
C ASN A 134 -0.90 -2.82 18.95
N GLN A 135 0.13 -2.04 18.67
CA GLN A 135 0.01 -0.85 17.82
C GLN A 135 -0.15 -1.19 16.35
N ILE A 136 0.58 -2.20 15.87
CA ILE A 136 0.39 -2.72 14.51
C ILE A 136 -1.04 -3.21 14.32
N ALA A 137 -1.60 -3.92 15.30
CA ALA A 137 -2.99 -4.35 15.26
C ALA A 137 -3.99 -3.19 15.20
N GLN A 138 -3.67 -2.02 15.77
CA GLN A 138 -4.54 -0.84 15.76
C GLN A 138 -4.51 -0.07 14.44
N ILE A 139 -3.42 -0.14 13.69
CA ILE A 139 -3.28 0.55 12.40
C ILE A 139 -3.69 -0.33 11.23
N ASN A 140 -3.89 -1.63 11.46
CA ASN A 140 -4.32 -2.55 10.41
C ASN A 140 -5.83 -2.41 10.13
N PRO A 141 -6.23 -2.50 8.85
CA PRO A 141 -5.36 -2.59 7.67
C PRO A 141 -4.76 -1.22 7.31
N ILE A 142 -3.54 -1.24 6.76
CA ILE A 142 -2.80 -0.01 6.44
C ILE A 142 -3.14 0.56 5.05
N VAL A 143 -3.65 -0.29 4.16
CA VAL A 143 -4.14 0.09 2.83
C VAL A 143 -5.43 -0.67 2.58
N LYS A 144 -6.45 0.05 2.11
CA LYS A 144 -7.73 -0.50 1.67
C LYS A 144 -7.99 -0.11 0.22
N SER A 145 -8.73 -0.94 -0.51
CA SER A 145 -9.08 -0.69 -1.91
C SER A 145 -9.97 0.56 -2.10
N ASP A 146 -10.80 0.90 -1.13
CA ASP A 146 -11.66 2.09 -1.15
C ASP A 146 -10.89 3.42 -1.01
N MET A 147 -9.59 3.36 -0.71
CA MET A 147 -8.71 4.54 -0.68
C MET A 147 -8.32 5.02 -2.09
N PHE A 148 -8.63 4.23 -3.12
CA PHE A 148 -8.30 4.54 -4.51
C PHE A 148 -9.50 5.14 -5.23
N PRO A 149 -9.28 6.01 -6.24
CA PRO A 149 -10.35 6.69 -6.96
C PRO A 149 -11.16 5.78 -7.89
N ILE A 150 -10.76 4.51 -8.01
CA ILE A 150 -11.44 3.49 -8.79
C ILE A 150 -11.56 2.20 -7.94
N PRO A 151 -12.55 1.34 -8.20
CA PRO A 151 -12.59 0.01 -7.59
C PRO A 151 -11.33 -0.77 -7.94
N VAL A 152 -10.58 -1.21 -6.92
CA VAL A 152 -9.38 -2.04 -7.08
C VAL A 152 -9.49 -3.31 -6.26
N ARG A 153 -8.84 -4.37 -6.75
CA ARG A 153 -8.67 -5.63 -6.04
C ARG A 153 -7.19 -6.01 -6.06
N PHE A 154 -6.59 -6.06 -4.89
CA PHE A 154 -5.21 -6.49 -4.73
C PHE A 154 -5.10 -8.01 -4.93
N LYS A 155 -3.96 -8.42 -5.49
CA LYS A 155 -3.64 -9.82 -5.79
C LYS A 155 -2.36 -10.27 -5.13
N GLU A 156 -1.37 -9.38 -5.07
CA GLU A 156 -0.04 -9.73 -4.62
C GLU A 156 0.64 -8.54 -3.96
N VAL A 157 1.50 -8.85 -2.99
CA VAL A 157 2.39 -7.88 -2.34
C VAL A 157 3.81 -8.43 -2.47
N ILE A 158 4.69 -7.68 -3.12
CA ILE A 158 6.07 -8.04 -3.37
C ILE A 158 6.98 -7.06 -2.62
N HIS A 159 7.92 -7.59 -1.84
CA HIS A 159 8.96 -6.80 -1.17
C HIS A 159 10.27 -6.95 -1.94
N GLY A 160 11.03 -5.87 -2.10
CA GLY A 160 12.32 -5.93 -2.76
C GLY A 160 12.81 -4.55 -3.18
N ASP A 161 14.10 -4.44 -3.49
CA ASP A 161 14.68 -3.24 -4.12
C ASP A 161 14.34 -1.90 -3.43
N GLY A 162 14.22 -1.92 -2.10
CA GLY A 162 13.90 -0.72 -1.31
C GLY A 162 12.44 -0.27 -1.37
N GLN A 163 11.53 -1.09 -1.91
CA GLN A 163 10.11 -0.80 -2.02
C GLN A 163 9.20 -2.02 -1.78
N VAL A 164 7.94 -1.74 -1.52
CA VAL A 164 6.83 -2.70 -1.62
C VAL A 164 6.04 -2.39 -2.87
N THR A 165 5.83 -3.39 -3.72
CA THR A 165 4.95 -3.31 -4.89
C THR A 165 3.69 -4.11 -4.60
N VAL A 166 2.55 -3.44 -4.68
CA VAL A 166 1.22 -4.05 -4.58
C VAL A 166 0.67 -4.19 -5.98
N ILE A 167 0.39 -5.43 -6.40
CA ILE A 167 -0.16 -5.73 -7.72
C ILE A 167 -1.65 -6.07 -7.57
N GLY A 168 -2.48 -5.59 -8.48
CA GLY A 168 -3.90 -5.84 -8.49
C GLY A 168 -4.56 -5.63 -9.84
N GLU A 169 -5.89 -5.55 -9.81
CA GLU A 169 -6.73 -5.16 -10.93
C GLU A 169 -7.65 -4.02 -10.52
N GLY A 170 -7.90 -3.09 -11.44
CA GLY A 170 -8.95 -2.09 -11.32
C GLY A 170 -10.09 -2.35 -12.32
N ASP A 171 -11.25 -1.77 -12.05
CA ASP A 171 -12.39 -1.78 -12.97
C ASP A 171 -12.77 -0.33 -13.32
N LEU A 172 -12.76 -0.01 -14.61
CA LEU A 172 -13.41 1.19 -15.14
C LEU A 172 -14.88 0.85 -15.35
N SER A 173 -15.67 1.05 -14.30
CA SER A 173 -17.12 1.19 -14.45
C SER A 173 -17.44 2.68 -14.50
N ALA A 174 -18.08 3.14 -15.59
CA ALA A 174 -18.69 4.46 -15.59
C ALA A 174 -19.69 4.53 -14.43
N THR A 175 -19.52 5.51 -13.55
CA THR A 175 -20.37 5.73 -12.37
C THR A 175 -21.35 6.84 -12.64
#